data_AF-M1UNR1-F1
#
_entry.id   AF-M1UNR1-F1
#
_cell.length_a   1.000
_cell.length_b   1.000
_cell.length_c   1.000
_cell.angle_alpha   90.00
_cell.angle_beta   90.00
_cell.angle_gamma   90.00
#
_symmetry.space_group_name_H-M   'P 1'
#
loop_
_entity.id
_entity.type
_entity.pdbx_description
1 polymer ?
#
loop_
_entity_poly.entity_id
_entity_poly.type
_entity_poly.pdbx_seq_one_letter_code
_entity_poly.pdbx_strand_id
1 'polypeptide(L)'
;MIPLSHCTGFLCSTTSIGACRNLFCLGNRVPFLQNRCSGQERRPQRKRASCYRVCSGAVLQLAMATDDELCIYQTKDALAARLSKEILSLVQDSRGLQASENEQVFVVAVSGGSMPSLLRTALSDQPEAMTRLSRALWILVDERVVPRDHPDSNFRAVRDALEGLVCSERILGFPPDSIALDTSSIADAYAELLRSKGIKPENIDLVLLGMGEDGHTASLFPNDEANLRSAPEAKFYIGIDNSPKPPPRRITLSMTAIQAAKRRIFVVTGKGKAKALSHIFQEGNTKRLPAGLVQNALWLVDADAASEISYR
;
A
#
# COMPACT_ATOMS: atom_id res chain seq x y z
N MET A 1 -57.81 29.49 53.83
CA MET A 1 -56.37 29.79 54.03
C MET A 1 -55.87 30.58 52.82
N ILE A 2 -54.94 31.50 53.04
CA ILE A 2 -54.49 32.59 52.16
C ILE A 2 -52.95 32.70 52.36
N PRO A 3 -52.18 33.43 51.54
CA PRO A 3 -51.75 33.20 50.15
C PRO A 3 -50.24 32.86 50.06
N LEU A 4 -49.64 32.89 48.85
CA LEU A 4 -48.26 33.31 48.47
C LEU A 4 -48.03 32.83 47.00
N SER A 5 -47.92 33.71 46.00
CA SER A 5 -46.73 34.47 45.51
C SER A 5 -45.98 33.79 44.35
N HIS A 6 -45.27 34.57 43.53
CA HIS A 6 -44.59 34.13 42.29
C HIS A 6 -43.32 33.27 42.52
N CYS A 7 -42.95 32.41 41.54
CA CYS A 7 -41.81 32.59 40.61
C CYS A 7 -41.19 31.27 40.09
N THR A 8 -40.83 31.26 38.79
CA THR A 8 -39.81 30.40 38.11
C THR A 8 -40.03 28.87 38.09
N GLY A 9 -39.62 28.10 37.06
CA GLY A 9 -38.85 28.41 35.84
C GLY A 9 -39.08 27.38 34.71
N PHE A 10 -38.34 27.53 33.61
CA PHE A 10 -38.66 27.00 32.26
C PHE A 10 -38.53 25.48 32.03
N LEU A 11 -39.29 24.99 31.03
CA LEU A 11 -39.29 23.62 30.51
C LEU A 11 -38.53 23.47 29.18
N CYS A 12 -38.00 22.26 29.01
CA CYS A 12 -37.30 21.63 27.89
C CYS A 12 -37.91 21.80 26.47
N SER A 13 -37.08 21.85 25.40
CA SER A 13 -37.07 20.82 24.31
C SER A 13 -36.25 21.14 23.03
N THR A 14 -35.47 20.14 22.58
CA THR A 14 -35.20 19.63 21.21
C THR A 14 -34.74 20.49 20.00
N THR A 15 -33.67 19.97 19.34
CA THR A 15 -33.42 19.81 17.87
C THR A 15 -33.02 20.98 16.93
N SER A 16 -31.75 20.88 16.47
CA SER A 16 -31.32 20.65 15.06
C SER A 16 -31.29 21.78 13.99
N ILE A 17 -30.16 21.78 13.25
CA ILE A 17 -29.88 22.30 11.88
C ILE A 17 -30.23 23.76 11.57
N GLY A 18 -29.18 24.57 11.37
CA GLY A 18 -29.25 25.87 10.70
C GLY A 18 -28.83 25.80 9.23
N ALA A 19 -29.77 26.03 8.32
CA ALA A 19 -29.49 26.27 6.91
C ALA A 19 -30.12 27.61 6.49
N CYS A 20 -29.31 28.54 5.99
CA CYS A 20 -29.79 29.80 5.42
C CYS A 20 -29.62 29.79 3.91
N ARG A 21 -30.71 30.04 3.19
CA ARG A 21 -30.76 30.16 1.73
C ARG A 21 -31.57 31.41 1.35
N ASN A 22 -31.19 32.00 0.23
CA ASN A 22 -31.95 32.98 -0.58
C ASN A 22 -32.10 34.42 -0.05
N LEU A 23 -31.53 35.36 -0.81
CA LEU A 23 -32.15 36.65 -1.10
C LEU A 23 -32.41 36.74 -2.61
N PHE A 24 -33.42 37.52 -3.02
CA PHE A 24 -34.04 37.46 -4.36
C PHE A 24 -33.47 38.47 -5.38
N CYS A 25 -33.78 38.23 -6.67
CA CYS A 25 -33.31 39.00 -7.82
C CYS A 25 -34.02 40.34 -8.07
N LEU A 26 -33.27 41.32 -8.60
CA LEU A 26 -33.62 42.40 -9.55
C LEU A 26 -32.28 43.00 -10.07
N GLY A 27 -32.13 43.58 -11.26
CA GLY A 27 -32.99 43.63 -12.46
C GLY A 27 -32.56 44.78 -13.42
N ASN A 28 -32.57 44.56 -14.75
CA ASN A 28 -32.31 45.55 -15.84
C ASN A 28 -30.88 46.17 -15.91
N ARG A 29 -30.08 46.12 -16.99
CA ARG A 29 -30.35 46.33 -18.43
C ARG A 29 -29.15 45.85 -19.29
N VAL A 30 -29.41 45.58 -20.57
CA VAL A 30 -28.42 45.28 -21.63
C VAL A 30 -28.11 46.58 -22.41
N PRO A 31 -26.89 46.73 -22.98
CA PRO A 31 -26.82 47.02 -24.42
C PRO A 31 -25.91 46.07 -25.19
N PHE A 32 -26.41 45.65 -26.36
CA PHE A 32 -25.63 45.03 -27.42
C PHE A 32 -24.61 46.03 -27.97
N LEU A 33 -23.36 45.62 -28.16
CA LEU A 33 -22.52 46.15 -29.23
C LEU A 33 -21.73 44.99 -29.85
N GLN A 34 -21.85 44.85 -31.16
CA GLN A 34 -21.17 43.81 -31.93
C GLN A 34 -19.68 44.15 -32.06
N ASN A 35 -18.82 43.15 -31.94
CA ASN A 35 -17.63 43.07 -32.78
C ASN A 35 -17.23 41.61 -32.97
N ARG A 36 -17.15 41.18 -34.24
CA ARG A 36 -16.59 39.88 -34.60
C ARG A 36 -15.07 40.02 -34.65
N CYS A 37 -14.36 39.24 -33.84
CA CYS A 37 -12.97 38.89 -34.10
C CYS A 37 -12.81 37.37 -34.04
N SER A 38 -12.42 36.78 -35.17
CA SER A 38 -12.13 35.35 -35.29
C SER A 38 -10.76 35.04 -34.68
N GLY A 39 -10.74 34.28 -33.58
CA GLY A 39 -9.52 33.76 -32.98
C GLY A 39 -9.81 32.46 -32.25
N GLN A 40 -9.06 31.41 -32.55
CA GLN A 40 -9.14 30.15 -31.81
C GLN A 40 -8.52 30.32 -30.41
N GLU A 41 -9.32 30.57 -29.39
CA GLU A 41 -8.87 30.54 -28.01
C GLU A 41 -8.49 29.12 -27.59
N ARG A 42 -7.19 28.83 -27.58
CA ARG A 42 -6.66 27.65 -26.89
C ARG A 42 -6.92 27.81 -25.39
N ARG A 43 -7.81 26.97 -24.84
CA ARG A 43 -8.04 26.89 -23.40
C ARG A 43 -6.71 26.75 -22.65
N PRO A 44 -6.38 27.63 -21.68
CA PRO A 44 -5.17 27.45 -20.88
C PRO A 44 -5.29 26.16 -20.06
N GLN A 45 -4.31 25.26 -20.19
CA GLN A 45 -4.19 24.11 -19.30
C GLN A 45 -4.03 24.62 -17.86
N ARG A 46 -5.03 24.35 -17.02
CA ARG A 46 -4.92 24.55 -15.58
C ARG A 46 -3.81 23.65 -15.05
N LYS A 47 -2.61 24.19 -14.84
CA LYS A 47 -1.61 23.57 -13.96
C LYS A 47 -2.26 23.41 -12.59
N ARG A 48 -2.61 22.18 -12.21
CA ARG A 48 -3.08 21.87 -10.86
C ARG A 48 -1.90 22.14 -9.92
N ALA A 49 -2.02 23.15 -9.07
CA ALA A 49 -1.06 23.36 -8.00
C ALA A 49 -1.36 22.33 -6.91
N SER A 50 -0.52 21.31 -6.76
CA SER A 50 -0.53 20.46 -5.58
C SER A 50 -0.16 21.32 -4.38
N CYS A 51 -1.03 21.32 -3.36
CA CYS A 51 -0.75 21.98 -2.09
C CYS A 51 -0.14 20.95 -1.15
N TYR A 52 1.04 21.24 -0.62
CA TYR A 52 1.81 20.38 0.26
C TYR A 52 1.60 20.90 1.71
N ARG A 53 1.60 20.00 2.70
CA ARG A 53 1.38 20.38 4.10
C ARG A 53 2.34 19.64 5.02
N VAL A 54 3.47 20.26 5.33
CA VAL A 54 4.44 19.75 6.30
C VAL A 54 3.87 19.87 7.72
N CYS A 55 3.66 18.74 8.39
CA CYS A 55 3.37 18.70 9.83
C CYS A 55 4.61 18.23 10.61
N SER A 56 5.01 19.02 11.61
CA SER A 56 6.00 18.61 12.60
C SER A 56 5.40 17.52 13.51
N GLY A 57 5.68 16.25 13.20
CA GLY A 57 5.14 15.10 13.92
C GLY A 57 3.98 14.43 13.18
N ALA A 58 4.35 13.56 12.23
CA ALA A 58 3.50 12.62 11.49
C ALA A 58 2.45 13.18 10.50
N VAL A 59 2.32 12.45 9.39
CA VAL A 59 1.33 12.56 8.30
C VAL A 59 1.41 13.84 7.46
N LEU A 60 2.11 13.71 6.32
CA LEU A 60 1.76 14.41 5.08
C LEU A 60 0.70 13.57 4.36
N GLN A 61 -0.42 14.17 3.96
CA GLN A 61 -1.35 13.54 3.02
C GLN A 61 -1.27 14.30 1.70
N LEU A 62 -0.80 13.63 0.66
CA LEU A 62 -0.57 14.20 -0.66
C LEU A 62 -1.68 13.82 -1.63
N ALA A 63 -2.55 14.78 -1.94
CA ALA A 63 -3.58 14.60 -2.96
C ALA A 63 -2.93 14.57 -4.36
N MET A 64 -2.66 13.36 -4.87
CA MET A 64 -2.11 13.11 -6.20
C MET A 64 -3.22 12.68 -7.18
N ALA A 65 -2.84 12.23 -8.39
CA ALA A 65 -3.77 11.72 -9.39
C ALA A 65 -4.27 10.27 -9.11
N THR A 66 -3.71 9.66 -8.06
CA THR A 66 -4.04 8.35 -7.46
C THR A 66 -4.39 8.58 -5.98
N ASP A 67 -5.19 7.70 -5.37
CA ASP A 67 -5.54 7.81 -3.93
C ASP A 67 -4.40 7.29 -3.01
N ASP A 68 -3.15 7.59 -3.35
CA ASP A 68 -1.96 7.17 -2.61
C ASP A 68 -1.68 8.10 -1.40
N GLU A 69 -1.34 7.52 -0.25
CA GLU A 69 -0.93 8.28 0.95
C GLU A 69 0.60 8.23 1.07
N LEU A 70 1.31 9.36 0.91
CA LEU A 70 2.77 9.41 1.06
C LEU A 70 3.19 10.00 2.42
N CYS A 71 3.63 9.13 3.34
CA CYS A 71 4.17 9.50 4.65
C CYS A 71 5.70 9.43 4.68
N ILE A 72 6.35 10.57 4.95
CA ILE A 72 7.81 10.69 5.06
C ILE A 72 8.22 10.73 6.54
N TYR A 73 9.24 9.97 6.91
CA TYR A 73 9.74 9.77 8.27
C TYR A 73 11.21 10.18 8.41
N GLN A 74 11.52 10.94 9.46
CA GLN A 74 12.88 11.41 9.76
C GLN A 74 13.77 10.32 10.38
N THR A 75 13.18 9.30 11.02
CA THR A 75 13.90 8.19 11.64
C THR A 75 13.30 6.85 11.22
N LYS A 76 14.14 5.81 11.20
CA LYS A 76 13.69 4.43 10.92
C LYS A 76 12.72 3.93 11.98
N ASP A 77 12.89 4.34 13.24
CA ASP A 77 12.04 3.92 14.35
C ASP A 77 10.62 4.48 14.22
N ALA A 78 10.47 5.75 13.81
CA ALA A 78 9.15 6.34 13.57
C ALA A 78 8.42 5.68 12.38
N LEU A 79 9.17 5.29 11.35
CA LEU A 79 8.66 4.52 10.21
C LEU A 79 8.25 3.11 10.66
N ALA A 80 9.11 2.41 11.43
CA ALA A 80 8.85 1.09 11.98
C ALA A 80 7.62 1.08 12.90
N ALA A 81 7.44 2.12 13.73
CA ALA A 81 6.27 2.29 14.59
C ALA A 81 4.97 2.56 13.82
N ARG A 82 5.01 3.23 12.66
CA ARG A 82 3.85 3.27 11.74
C ARG A 82 3.61 1.88 11.16
N LEU A 83 4.63 1.22 10.63
CA LEU A 83 4.51 -0.10 9.99
C LEU A 83 3.92 -1.15 10.96
N SER A 84 4.39 -1.20 12.20
CA SER A 84 3.86 -2.10 13.23
C SER A 84 2.39 -1.81 13.52
N LYS A 85 2.00 -0.54 13.67
CA LYS A 85 0.59 -0.14 13.83
C LYS A 85 -0.27 -0.62 12.66
N GLU A 86 0.21 -0.49 11.41
CA GLU A 86 -0.58 -0.91 10.24
C GLU A 86 -0.73 -2.44 10.17
N ILE A 87 0.31 -3.21 10.51
CA ILE A 87 0.25 -4.67 10.57
C ILE A 87 -0.65 -5.14 11.72
N LEU A 88 -0.47 -4.59 12.93
CA LEU A 88 -1.23 -4.99 14.12
C LEU A 88 -2.69 -4.52 14.08
N SER A 89 -3.03 -3.50 13.28
CA SER A 89 -4.41 -3.06 13.06
C SER A 89 -5.25 -4.06 12.26
N LEU A 90 -4.63 -4.95 11.45
CA LEU A 90 -5.37 -5.98 10.71
C LEU A 90 -6.24 -6.84 11.64
N VAL A 91 -5.73 -7.16 12.83
CA VAL A 91 -6.40 -8.04 13.80
C VAL A 91 -7.55 -7.37 14.55
N GLN A 92 -7.73 -6.05 14.40
CA GLN A 92 -8.89 -5.33 14.93
C GLN A 92 -10.14 -5.46 14.04
N ASP A 93 -10.02 -6.05 12.84
CA ASP A 93 -11.18 -6.44 12.03
C ASP A 93 -12.01 -7.52 12.78
N SER A 94 -13.33 -7.43 12.64
CA SER A 94 -14.35 -8.37 13.14
C SER A 94 -13.97 -9.85 13.04
N ARG A 95 -13.35 -10.25 11.92
CA ARG A 95 -12.82 -11.60 11.69
C ARG A 95 -11.81 -12.03 12.77
N GLY A 96 -10.92 -11.12 13.19
CA GLY A 96 -9.91 -11.36 14.22
C GLY A 96 -10.47 -11.47 15.63
N LEU A 97 -11.62 -10.85 15.90
CA LEU A 97 -12.24 -10.85 17.24
C LEU A 97 -13.09 -12.10 17.53
N GLN A 98 -13.62 -12.75 16.49
CA GLN A 98 -14.50 -13.94 16.62
C GLN A 98 -13.79 -15.27 16.34
N ALA A 99 -12.60 -15.23 15.75
CA ALA A 99 -11.83 -16.41 15.39
C ALA A 99 -11.21 -17.12 16.61
N SER A 100 -11.14 -18.45 16.54
CA SER A 100 -10.41 -19.25 17.53
C SER A 100 -8.89 -19.01 17.46
N GLU A 101 -8.14 -19.29 18.52
CA GLU A 101 -6.70 -18.95 18.58
C GLU A 101 -5.86 -19.56 17.45
N ASN A 102 -6.29 -20.71 16.90
CA ASN A 102 -5.58 -21.42 15.84
C ASN A 102 -6.15 -21.15 14.43
N GLU A 103 -7.22 -20.39 14.30
CA GLU A 103 -7.85 -20.12 13.00
C GLU A 103 -6.99 -19.16 12.16
N GLN A 104 -6.94 -19.40 10.85
CA GLN A 104 -6.27 -18.50 9.92
C GLN A 104 -7.24 -17.39 9.53
N VAL A 105 -6.92 -16.15 9.89
CA VAL A 105 -7.85 -15.02 9.75
C VAL A 105 -7.39 -14.04 8.68
N PHE A 106 -6.08 -13.88 8.53
CA PHE A 106 -5.47 -12.86 7.67
C PHE A 106 -4.42 -13.43 6.73
N VAL A 107 -4.29 -12.85 5.53
CA VAL A 107 -3.20 -13.16 4.60
C VAL A 107 -2.33 -11.93 4.39
N VAL A 108 -1.06 -12.04 4.73
CA VAL A 108 -0.05 -10.98 4.57
C VAL A 108 0.97 -11.42 3.52
N ALA A 109 1.05 -10.67 2.42
CA ALA A 109 2.09 -10.84 1.41
C ALA A 109 3.28 -9.93 1.73
N VAL A 110 4.49 -10.49 1.80
CA VAL A 110 5.71 -9.75 2.19
C VAL A 110 6.83 -9.85 1.15
N SER A 111 7.43 -8.71 0.83
CA SER A 111 8.62 -8.61 -0.03
C SER A 111 9.91 -8.98 0.71
N GLY A 112 10.95 -9.37 -0.04
CA GLY A 112 12.30 -9.53 0.51
C GLY A 112 13.08 -8.21 0.64
N GLY A 113 14.41 -8.30 0.47
CA GLY A 113 15.31 -7.15 0.58
C GLY A 113 15.47 -6.68 2.03
N SER A 114 15.33 -5.37 2.29
CA SER A 114 15.40 -4.82 3.65
C SER A 114 14.13 -5.04 4.48
N MET A 115 13.00 -5.41 3.87
CA MET A 115 11.70 -5.55 4.52
C MET A 115 11.72 -6.51 5.73
N PRO A 116 12.33 -7.72 5.68
CA PRO A 116 12.34 -8.61 6.85
C PRO A 116 13.09 -8.01 8.04
N SER A 117 14.21 -7.34 7.81
CA SER A 117 14.97 -6.68 8.89
C SER A 117 14.17 -5.56 9.56
N LEU A 118 13.40 -4.79 8.77
CA LEU A 118 12.54 -3.74 9.29
C LEU A 118 11.32 -4.31 10.02
N LEU A 119 10.75 -5.44 9.56
CA LEU A 119 9.68 -6.14 10.26
C LEU A 119 10.15 -6.62 11.65
N ARG A 120 11.37 -7.17 11.75
CA ARG A 120 11.96 -7.55 13.04
C ARG A 120 12.02 -6.34 13.99
N THR A 121 12.54 -5.21 13.52
CA THR A 121 12.58 -3.96 14.32
C THR A 121 11.18 -3.46 14.70
N ALA A 122 10.22 -3.48 13.77
CA ALA A 122 8.87 -2.99 13.99
C ALA A 122 8.08 -3.83 15.00
N LEU A 123 8.32 -5.14 15.06
CA LEU A 123 7.46 -6.10 15.75
C LEU A 123 8.04 -6.67 17.05
N SER A 124 9.37 -6.66 17.25
CA SER A 124 10.00 -7.29 18.42
C SER A 124 9.54 -6.70 19.76
N ASP A 125 9.37 -5.38 19.84
CA ASP A 125 9.01 -4.66 21.07
C ASP A 125 7.50 -4.48 21.27
N GLN A 126 6.68 -5.20 20.49
CA GLN A 126 5.22 -5.07 20.52
C GLN A 126 4.59 -6.23 21.32
N PRO A 127 4.04 -5.99 22.54
CA PRO A 127 3.54 -7.08 23.41
C PRO A 127 2.44 -7.92 22.78
N GLU A 128 1.67 -7.33 21.87
CA GLU A 128 0.56 -7.99 21.16
C GLU A 128 1.00 -8.69 19.86
N ALA A 129 2.27 -8.59 19.44
CA ALA A 129 2.70 -9.13 18.15
C ALA A 129 2.53 -10.65 18.07
N MET A 130 3.01 -11.41 19.06
CA MET A 130 2.89 -12.88 19.03
C MET A 130 1.42 -13.34 18.91
N THR A 131 0.51 -12.76 19.69
CA THR A 131 -0.90 -13.16 19.74
C THR A 131 -1.70 -12.71 18.51
N ARG A 132 -1.30 -11.61 17.87
CA ARG A 132 -1.93 -11.08 16.65
C ARG A 132 -1.39 -11.75 15.39
N LEU A 133 -0.07 -11.93 15.29
CA LEU A 133 0.59 -12.45 14.09
C LEU A 133 0.48 -13.97 13.95
N SER A 134 0.27 -14.71 15.05
CA SER A 134 -0.03 -16.15 15.00
C SER A 134 -1.30 -16.49 14.21
N ARG A 135 -2.21 -15.52 13.99
CA ARG A 135 -3.43 -15.67 13.18
C ARG A 135 -3.25 -15.31 11.71
N ALA A 136 -2.12 -14.73 11.35
CA ALA A 136 -1.77 -14.38 9.98
C ALA A 136 -1.08 -15.56 9.28
N LEU A 137 -1.42 -15.75 8.01
CA LEU A 137 -0.65 -16.54 7.07
C LEU A 137 0.20 -15.59 6.23
N TRP A 138 1.49 -15.91 6.11
CA TRP A 138 2.47 -15.12 5.40
C TRP A 138 2.81 -15.78 4.07
N ILE A 139 2.74 -15.01 2.99
CA ILE A 139 3.11 -15.42 1.63
C ILE A 139 4.15 -14.45 1.08
N LEU A 140 4.92 -14.85 0.08
CA LEU A 140 6.00 -14.05 -0.48
C LEU A 140 5.50 -13.24 -1.67
N VAL A 141 5.75 -11.93 -1.69
CA VAL A 141 5.43 -11.05 -2.84
C VAL A 141 6.19 -11.49 -4.08
N ASP A 142 7.47 -11.80 -3.91
CA ASP A 142 8.34 -12.42 -4.90
C ASP A 142 9.29 -13.40 -4.21
N GLU A 143 9.84 -14.34 -4.96
CA GLU A 143 10.87 -15.24 -4.47
C GLU A 143 11.84 -15.63 -5.60
N ARG A 144 13.09 -15.84 -5.24
CA ARG A 144 14.20 -16.24 -6.11
C ARG A 144 14.13 -17.76 -6.21
N VAL A 145 14.29 -18.32 -7.40
CA VAL A 145 14.26 -19.78 -7.57
C VAL A 145 15.61 -20.35 -7.13
N VAL A 146 15.74 -20.49 -5.82
CA VAL A 146 16.90 -20.99 -5.08
C VAL A 146 16.40 -21.87 -3.90
N PRO A 147 17.24 -22.73 -3.31
CA PRO A 147 16.86 -23.50 -2.12
C PRO A 147 16.36 -22.63 -0.96
N ARG A 148 15.45 -23.17 -0.14
CA ARG A 148 14.78 -22.44 0.97
C ARG A 148 15.72 -22.00 2.10
N ASP A 149 16.95 -22.47 2.12
CA ASP A 149 18.03 -22.13 3.04
C ASP A 149 19.10 -21.24 2.39
N HIS A 150 19.00 -20.98 1.07
CA HIS A 150 19.95 -20.16 0.33
C HIS A 150 19.95 -18.70 0.82
N PRO A 151 21.11 -18.01 0.86
CA PRO A 151 21.20 -16.62 1.30
C PRO A 151 20.24 -15.64 0.60
N ASP A 152 20.00 -15.84 -0.70
CA ASP A 152 19.09 -15.00 -1.51
C ASP A 152 17.59 -15.34 -1.38
N SER A 153 17.21 -16.35 -0.61
CA SER A 153 15.80 -16.72 -0.42
C SER A 153 15.07 -15.70 0.45
N ASN A 154 14.00 -15.13 -0.10
CA ASN A 154 13.06 -14.30 0.63
C ASN A 154 12.31 -15.12 1.69
N PHE A 155 11.99 -16.40 1.42
CA PHE A 155 11.43 -17.34 2.39
C PHE A 155 12.29 -17.43 3.65
N ARG A 156 13.60 -17.69 3.47
CA ARG A 156 14.57 -17.71 4.58
C ARG A 156 14.57 -16.41 5.34
N ALA A 157 14.75 -15.28 4.66
CA ALA A 157 14.87 -13.97 5.30
C ALA A 157 13.61 -13.60 6.10
N VAL A 158 12.41 -13.90 5.58
CA VAL A 158 11.12 -13.68 6.25
C VAL A 158 10.94 -14.61 7.45
N ARG A 159 11.24 -15.91 7.31
CA ARG A 159 11.18 -16.88 8.40
C ARG A 159 12.10 -16.49 9.56
N ASP A 160 13.36 -16.18 9.26
CA ASP A 160 14.36 -15.84 10.27
C ASP A 160 14.01 -14.49 10.96
N ALA A 161 13.38 -13.55 10.24
CA ALA A 161 12.89 -12.29 10.80
C ALA A 161 11.64 -12.43 11.67
N LEU A 162 10.77 -13.41 11.42
CA LEU A 162 9.54 -13.67 12.18
C LEU A 162 9.68 -14.79 13.21
N GLU A 163 10.89 -15.33 13.39
CA GLU A 163 11.21 -16.33 14.42
C GLU A 163 10.80 -15.84 15.82
N GLY A 164 10.10 -16.70 16.57
CA GLY A 164 9.52 -16.37 17.88
C GLY A 164 8.24 -15.54 17.84
N LEU A 165 7.86 -14.97 16.68
CA LEU A 165 6.61 -14.20 16.50
C LEU A 165 5.54 -14.99 15.73
N VAL A 166 5.95 -15.87 14.81
CA VAL A 166 5.08 -16.63 13.91
C VAL A 166 5.61 -18.05 13.74
N CYS A 167 4.74 -19.06 13.83
CA CYS A 167 5.10 -20.45 13.56
C CYS A 167 5.50 -20.63 12.09
N SER A 168 6.56 -21.41 11.82
CA SER A 168 7.11 -21.62 10.47
C SER A 168 6.10 -22.12 9.44
N GLU A 169 5.10 -22.89 9.87
CA GLU A 169 4.06 -23.52 9.05
C GLU A 169 3.07 -22.48 8.51
N ARG A 170 3.04 -21.28 9.11
CA ARG A 170 2.25 -20.13 8.67
C ARG A 170 3.00 -19.24 7.70
N ILE A 171 4.25 -19.55 7.37
CA ILE A 171 5.02 -18.88 6.33
C ILE A 171 5.12 -19.83 5.14
N LEU A 172 4.58 -19.44 3.98
CA LEU A 172 4.53 -20.29 2.80
C LEU A 172 5.45 -19.74 1.70
N GLY A 173 6.42 -20.54 1.30
CA GLY A 173 7.11 -20.40 0.00
C GLY A 173 6.58 -21.43 -1.02
N PHE A 174 7.09 -21.38 -2.24
CA PHE A 174 6.77 -22.38 -3.27
C PHE A 174 7.13 -23.82 -2.80
N PRO A 175 6.45 -24.87 -3.29
CA PRO A 175 6.75 -26.26 -2.92
C PRO A 175 8.21 -26.63 -3.21
N PRO A 176 9.00 -27.22 -2.27
CA PRO A 176 10.43 -27.47 -2.50
C PRO A 176 10.69 -28.29 -3.76
N ASP A 177 9.86 -29.31 -4.00
CA ASP A 177 10.01 -30.27 -5.10
C ASP A 177 9.77 -29.64 -6.48
N SER A 178 9.16 -28.44 -6.55
CA SER A 178 8.98 -27.74 -7.83
C SER A 178 10.22 -26.97 -8.30
N ILE A 179 11.27 -26.81 -7.46
CA ILE A 179 12.44 -25.97 -7.76
C ILE A 179 13.16 -26.30 -9.08
N ALA A 180 13.07 -27.56 -9.53
CA ALA A 180 13.68 -28.05 -10.77
C ALA A 180 12.86 -27.74 -12.03
N LEU A 181 11.59 -27.31 -11.90
CA LEU A 181 10.71 -26.93 -13.01
C LEU A 181 11.07 -25.53 -13.56
N ASP A 182 10.48 -25.12 -14.68
CA ASP A 182 10.55 -23.75 -15.19
C ASP A 182 9.85 -22.74 -14.26
N THR A 183 10.11 -21.44 -14.42
CA THR A 183 9.56 -20.45 -13.49
C THR A 183 8.04 -20.29 -13.56
N SER A 184 7.38 -20.55 -14.70
CA SER A 184 5.92 -20.54 -14.77
C SER A 184 5.34 -21.72 -14.01
N SER A 185 5.87 -22.93 -14.20
CA SER A 185 5.43 -24.13 -13.46
C SER A 185 5.63 -23.98 -11.95
N ILE A 186 6.71 -23.34 -11.50
CA ILE A 186 6.91 -23.02 -10.07
C ILE A 186 5.85 -22.01 -9.58
N ALA A 187 5.59 -20.96 -10.35
CA ALA A 187 4.58 -19.96 -10.02
C ALA A 187 3.16 -20.56 -9.97
N ASP A 188 2.81 -21.42 -10.93
CA ASP A 188 1.53 -22.12 -10.98
C ASP A 188 1.39 -23.12 -9.82
N ALA A 189 2.45 -23.86 -9.46
CA ALA A 189 2.48 -24.75 -8.30
C ALA A 189 2.35 -24.00 -6.96
N TYR A 190 2.96 -22.82 -6.83
CA TYR A 190 2.80 -21.98 -5.63
C TYR A 190 1.40 -21.39 -5.55
N ALA A 191 0.85 -20.91 -6.68
CA ALA A 191 -0.53 -20.46 -6.75
C ALA A 191 -1.52 -21.58 -6.36
N GLU A 192 -1.27 -22.82 -6.76
CA GLU A 192 -2.12 -23.97 -6.41
C GLU A 192 -2.02 -24.37 -4.94
N LEU A 193 -0.82 -24.32 -4.34
CA LEU A 193 -0.65 -24.45 -2.89
C LEU A 193 -1.48 -23.41 -2.12
N LEU A 194 -1.57 -22.18 -2.61
CA LEU A 194 -2.41 -21.13 -2.01
C LEU A 194 -3.91 -21.40 -2.23
N ARG A 195 -4.33 -21.79 -3.44
CA ARG A 195 -5.74 -22.14 -3.73
C ARG A 195 -6.24 -23.32 -2.90
N SER A 196 -5.42 -24.36 -2.70
CA SER A 196 -5.75 -25.51 -1.85
C SER A 196 -5.96 -25.15 -0.37
N LYS A 197 -5.45 -23.98 0.06
CA LYS A 197 -5.69 -23.36 1.38
C LYS A 197 -6.81 -22.31 1.37
N GLY A 198 -7.59 -22.23 0.29
CA GLY A 198 -8.69 -21.28 0.11
C GLY A 198 -8.25 -19.85 -0.21
N ILE A 199 -6.98 -19.61 -0.57
CA ILE A 199 -6.42 -18.28 -0.76
C ILE A 199 -6.43 -17.90 -2.23
N LYS A 200 -7.03 -16.74 -2.52
CA LYS A 200 -7.02 -16.05 -3.81
C LYS A 200 -6.45 -14.63 -3.63
N PRO A 201 -6.12 -13.90 -4.70
CA PRO A 201 -5.58 -12.54 -4.59
C PRO A 201 -6.44 -11.58 -3.75
N GLU A 202 -7.76 -11.64 -3.88
CA GLU A 202 -8.71 -10.82 -3.11
C GLU A 202 -8.77 -11.15 -1.60
N ASN A 203 -8.17 -12.29 -1.19
CA ASN A 203 -8.02 -12.65 0.21
C ASN A 203 -6.77 -12.03 0.86
N ILE A 204 -5.84 -11.44 0.09
CA ILE A 204 -4.68 -10.75 0.65
C ILE A 204 -5.16 -9.49 1.38
N ASP A 205 -5.06 -9.51 2.70
CA ASP A 205 -5.44 -8.38 3.56
C ASP A 205 -4.42 -7.25 3.52
N LEU A 206 -3.13 -7.61 3.42
CA LEU A 206 -2.03 -6.67 3.35
C LEU A 206 -0.93 -7.18 2.42
N VAL A 207 -0.51 -6.35 1.46
CA VAL A 207 0.72 -6.55 0.71
C VAL A 207 1.76 -5.50 1.08
N LEU A 208 2.91 -5.97 1.59
CA LEU A 208 4.09 -5.19 1.96
C LEU A 208 5.10 -5.21 0.80
N LEU A 209 5.20 -4.08 0.11
CA LEU A 209 5.98 -3.90 -1.11
C LEU A 209 7.29 -3.16 -0.83
N GLY A 210 8.40 -3.64 -1.40
CA GLY A 210 9.63 -2.85 -1.54
C GLY A 210 9.65 -2.06 -2.86
N MET A 211 10.68 -1.20 -3.03
CA MET A 211 10.94 -0.54 -4.32
C MET A 211 12.43 -0.62 -4.70
N GLY A 212 12.70 -0.86 -5.99
CA GLY A 212 14.01 -0.74 -6.61
C GLY A 212 14.49 0.71 -6.77
N GLU A 213 15.78 0.89 -7.03
CA GLU A 213 16.35 2.21 -7.42
C GLU A 213 15.92 2.62 -8.84
N ASP A 214 15.61 1.60 -9.63
CA ASP A 214 14.97 1.57 -10.95
C ASP A 214 13.44 1.62 -10.89
N GLY A 215 12.83 1.70 -9.69
CA GLY A 215 11.38 1.75 -9.53
C GLY A 215 10.63 0.43 -9.78
N HIS A 216 11.33 -0.71 -9.89
CA HIS A 216 10.70 -2.02 -9.84
C HIS A 216 10.01 -2.27 -8.48
N THR A 217 9.00 -3.13 -8.46
CA THR A 217 8.41 -3.67 -7.22
C THR A 217 8.21 -5.17 -7.40
N ALA A 218 8.21 -5.95 -6.32
CA ALA A 218 8.27 -7.41 -6.38
C ALA A 218 9.43 -7.85 -7.31
N SER A 219 9.17 -8.72 -8.29
CA SER A 219 10.06 -8.92 -9.45
C SER A 219 9.42 -8.49 -10.77
N LEU A 220 8.67 -7.38 -10.75
CA LEU A 220 8.09 -6.70 -11.91
C LEU A 220 8.96 -5.49 -12.27
N PHE A 221 9.63 -5.54 -13.43
CA PHE A 221 10.69 -4.58 -13.82
C PHE A 221 10.25 -3.55 -14.88
N PRO A 222 10.87 -2.36 -14.93
CA PRO A 222 10.61 -1.38 -15.98
C PRO A 222 10.87 -1.93 -17.38
N ASN A 223 10.11 -1.44 -18.36
CA ASN A 223 10.15 -1.86 -19.78
C ASN A 223 9.72 -3.32 -20.06
N ASP A 224 9.38 -4.11 -19.04
CA ASP A 224 8.80 -5.45 -19.20
C ASP A 224 7.27 -5.38 -19.33
N GLU A 225 6.81 -4.74 -20.42
CA GLU A 225 5.37 -4.57 -20.68
C GLU A 225 4.62 -5.90 -20.88
N ALA A 226 5.31 -7.03 -21.05
CA ALA A 226 4.66 -8.34 -21.06
C ALA A 226 4.21 -8.72 -19.64
N ASN A 227 5.09 -8.60 -18.65
CA ASN A 227 4.80 -8.96 -17.26
C ASN A 227 4.08 -7.85 -16.46
N LEU A 228 4.12 -6.60 -16.92
CA LEU A 228 3.38 -5.48 -16.32
C LEU A 228 1.91 -5.39 -16.75
N ARG A 229 1.51 -6.04 -17.84
CA ARG A 229 0.11 -6.05 -18.30
C ARG A 229 -0.77 -6.86 -17.36
N SER A 230 -1.92 -6.29 -17.00
CA SER A 230 -3.04 -7.05 -16.49
C SER A 230 -3.59 -7.96 -17.60
N ALA A 231 -3.14 -9.21 -17.63
CA ALA A 231 -3.63 -10.21 -18.56
C ALA A 231 -5.13 -10.51 -18.31
N PRO A 232 -5.91 -10.84 -19.35
CA PRO A 232 -7.33 -11.21 -19.20
C PRO A 232 -7.54 -12.40 -18.26
N GLU A 233 -6.60 -13.35 -18.28
CA GLU A 233 -6.48 -14.42 -17.29
C GLU A 233 -5.47 -13.97 -16.22
N ALA A 234 -5.97 -13.32 -15.18
CA ALA A 234 -5.16 -12.78 -14.10
C ALA A 234 -4.53 -13.89 -13.23
N LYS A 235 -3.38 -14.41 -13.65
CA LYS A 235 -2.57 -15.35 -12.86
C LYS A 235 -2.28 -14.76 -11.47
N PHE A 236 -2.28 -15.61 -10.44
CA PHE A 236 -1.93 -15.21 -9.07
C PHE A 236 -0.42 -14.88 -9.00
N TYR A 237 0.43 -15.84 -9.41
CA TYR A 237 1.86 -15.66 -9.58
C TYR A 237 2.26 -15.85 -11.05
N ILE A 238 3.36 -15.22 -11.45
CA ILE A 238 4.02 -15.41 -12.75
C ILE A 238 5.50 -15.75 -12.55
N GLY A 239 6.06 -16.47 -13.52
CA GLY A 239 7.48 -16.78 -13.60
C GLY A 239 8.27 -15.67 -14.32
N ILE A 240 9.51 -15.44 -13.89
CA ILE A 240 10.45 -14.48 -14.48
C ILE A 240 11.78 -15.22 -14.64
N ASP A 241 12.14 -15.64 -15.86
CA ASP A 241 13.41 -16.36 -16.09
C ASP A 241 14.63 -15.45 -16.23
N ASN A 242 14.43 -14.20 -16.67
CA ASN A 242 15.47 -13.26 -17.09
C ASN A 242 15.44 -11.95 -16.29
N SER A 243 15.34 -12.01 -14.96
CA SER A 243 15.42 -10.81 -14.12
C SER A 243 16.75 -10.06 -14.38
N PRO A 244 16.73 -8.73 -14.59
CA PRO A 244 17.94 -7.92 -14.78
C PRO A 244 18.79 -7.79 -13.51
N LYS A 245 18.36 -8.41 -12.39
CA LYS A 245 19.06 -8.45 -11.10
C LYS A 245 19.22 -9.90 -10.66
N PRO A 246 20.44 -10.32 -10.24
CA PRO A 246 20.67 -11.70 -9.80
C PRO A 246 19.87 -12.04 -8.53
N PRO A 247 19.52 -13.32 -8.30
CA PRO A 247 19.44 -14.40 -9.30
C PRO A 247 18.40 -14.09 -10.39
N PRO A 248 18.60 -14.56 -11.65
CA PRO A 248 17.75 -14.21 -12.78
C PRO A 248 16.38 -14.89 -12.75
N ARG A 249 16.31 -16.14 -12.24
CA ARG A 249 15.08 -16.93 -12.14
C ARG A 249 14.30 -16.60 -10.88
N ARG A 250 13.04 -16.18 -11.03
CA ARG A 250 12.18 -15.74 -9.94
C ARG A 250 10.71 -16.11 -10.20
N ILE A 251 9.93 -16.08 -9.14
CA ILE A 251 8.45 -16.03 -9.18
C ILE A 251 7.99 -14.74 -8.50
N THR A 252 6.87 -14.18 -8.94
CA THR A 252 6.32 -12.94 -8.39
C THR A 252 4.81 -12.94 -8.45
N LEU A 253 4.16 -12.28 -7.48
CA LEU A 253 2.76 -11.86 -7.63
C LEU A 253 2.63 -11.07 -8.95
N SER A 254 1.56 -11.32 -9.68
CA SER A 254 1.24 -10.51 -10.85
C SER A 254 0.80 -9.10 -10.43
N MET A 255 0.91 -8.12 -11.34
CA MET A 255 0.40 -6.77 -11.08
C MET A 255 -1.10 -6.80 -10.70
N THR A 256 -1.90 -7.66 -11.34
CA THR A 256 -3.33 -7.81 -11.00
C THR A 256 -3.51 -8.39 -9.59
N ALA A 257 -2.68 -9.35 -9.16
CA ALA A 257 -2.78 -9.90 -7.82
C ALA A 257 -2.38 -8.90 -6.73
N ILE A 258 -1.34 -8.08 -6.98
CA ILE A 258 -0.97 -6.95 -6.11
C ILE A 258 -2.11 -5.93 -6.02
N GLN A 259 -2.79 -5.64 -7.13
CA GLN A 259 -3.89 -4.67 -7.19
C GLN A 259 -5.21 -5.20 -6.59
N ALA A 260 -5.37 -6.52 -6.45
CA ALA A 260 -6.52 -7.15 -5.81
C ALA A 260 -6.41 -7.20 -4.27
N ALA A 261 -5.23 -6.99 -3.70
CA ALA A 261 -5.02 -6.96 -2.26
C ALA A 261 -5.81 -5.80 -1.61
N LYS A 262 -6.43 -6.07 -0.46
CA LYS A 262 -7.29 -5.10 0.25
C LYS A 262 -6.51 -3.86 0.70
N ARG A 263 -5.24 -4.04 1.06
CA ARG A 263 -4.34 -2.94 1.43
C ARG A 263 -2.95 -3.15 0.85
N ARG A 264 -2.42 -2.10 0.24
CA ARG A 264 -1.05 -2.03 -0.30
C ARG A 264 -0.24 -1.06 0.55
N ILE A 265 0.91 -1.49 1.04
CA ILE A 265 1.86 -0.62 1.74
C ILE A 265 3.23 -0.76 1.07
N PHE A 266 3.73 0.32 0.48
CA PHE A 266 5.13 0.43 0.10
C PHE A 266 5.95 0.84 1.32
N VAL A 267 7.10 0.20 1.49
CA VAL A 267 8.10 0.63 2.45
C VAL A 267 9.42 0.88 1.72
N VAL A 268 9.82 2.15 1.69
CA VAL A 268 10.91 2.63 0.83
C VAL A 268 11.94 3.36 1.69
N THR A 269 13.14 2.81 1.78
CA THR A 269 14.22 3.35 2.61
C THR A 269 15.51 3.50 1.83
N GLY A 270 16.27 4.55 2.14
CA GLY A 270 17.60 4.84 1.61
C GLY A 270 17.65 5.65 0.30
N LYS A 271 18.73 6.44 0.17
CA LYS A 271 18.91 7.48 -0.85
C LYS A 271 18.86 6.99 -2.30
N GLY A 272 19.23 5.73 -2.56
CA GLY A 272 19.16 5.13 -3.90
C GLY A 272 17.75 5.11 -4.51
N LYS A 273 16.70 5.30 -3.69
CA LYS A 273 15.30 5.30 -4.13
C LYS A 273 14.80 6.68 -4.59
N ALA A 274 15.50 7.76 -4.25
CA ALA A 274 14.99 9.13 -4.38
C ALA A 274 14.58 9.51 -5.81
N LYS A 275 15.37 9.13 -6.82
CA LYS A 275 15.07 9.38 -8.24
C LYS A 275 13.80 8.69 -8.72
N ALA A 276 13.65 7.40 -8.41
CA ALA A 276 12.46 6.64 -8.78
C ALA A 276 11.21 7.16 -8.05
N LEU A 277 11.35 7.51 -6.76
CA LEU A 277 10.25 8.03 -5.95
C LEU A 277 9.81 9.42 -6.43
N SER A 278 10.76 10.33 -6.69
CA SER A 278 10.47 11.65 -7.28
C SER A 278 9.83 11.53 -8.67
N HIS A 279 10.29 10.59 -9.49
CA HIS A 279 9.66 10.32 -10.78
C HIS A 279 8.20 9.86 -10.67
N ILE A 280 7.87 9.03 -9.67
CA ILE A 280 6.49 8.59 -9.40
C ILE A 280 5.64 9.78 -8.89
N PHE A 281 6.10 10.48 -7.85
CA PHE A 281 5.31 11.48 -7.11
C PHE A 281 5.41 12.93 -7.64
N GLN A 282 6.33 13.25 -8.54
CA GLN A 282 6.51 14.62 -9.06
C GLN A 282 6.40 14.67 -10.59
N GLU A 283 6.92 13.67 -11.30
CA GLU A 283 6.85 13.56 -12.76
C GLU A 283 5.63 12.74 -13.27
N GLY A 284 4.75 12.30 -12.36
CA GLY A 284 3.52 11.58 -12.69
C GLY A 284 3.74 10.18 -13.28
N ASN A 285 4.84 9.53 -12.90
CA ASN A 285 5.25 8.21 -13.38
C ASN A 285 5.26 8.03 -14.92
N THR A 286 5.72 9.04 -15.65
CA THR A 286 5.73 9.02 -17.14
C THR A 286 6.57 7.91 -17.77
N LYS A 287 7.54 7.33 -17.04
CA LYS A 287 8.31 6.13 -17.44
C LYS A 287 7.61 4.81 -17.11
N ARG A 288 6.39 4.83 -16.58
CA ARG A 288 5.60 3.64 -16.17
C ARG A 288 6.40 2.72 -15.23
N LEU A 289 7.11 3.30 -14.26
CA LEU A 289 7.85 2.54 -13.26
C LEU A 289 6.87 1.61 -12.50
N PRO A 290 7.17 0.30 -12.38
CA PRO A 290 6.22 -0.69 -11.85
C PRO A 290 5.64 -0.34 -10.47
N ALA A 291 6.45 0.20 -9.58
CA ALA A 291 6.00 0.59 -8.24
C ALA A 291 4.91 1.70 -8.29
N GLY A 292 4.99 2.63 -9.24
CA GLY A 292 3.97 3.66 -9.47
C GLY A 292 2.85 3.25 -10.44
N LEU A 293 2.75 1.96 -10.81
CA LEU A 293 1.57 1.39 -11.48
C LEU A 293 0.60 0.76 -10.46
N VAL A 294 1.10 0.44 -9.26
CA VAL A 294 0.29 0.07 -8.10
C VAL A 294 -0.44 1.32 -7.61
N GLN A 295 -1.75 1.21 -7.36
CA GLN A 295 -2.62 2.35 -7.03
C GLN A 295 -3.21 2.16 -5.64
N ASN A 296 -3.59 3.26 -4.99
CA ASN A 296 -4.29 3.28 -3.71
C ASN A 296 -3.46 2.53 -2.65
N ALA A 297 -2.20 2.95 -2.55
CA ALA A 297 -1.19 2.41 -1.65
C ALA A 297 -0.74 3.47 -0.63
N LEU A 298 -0.43 3.00 0.58
CA LEU A 298 0.24 3.79 1.61
C LEU A 298 1.76 3.65 1.42
N TRP A 299 2.47 4.75 1.26
CA TRP A 299 3.92 4.78 1.11
C TRP A 299 4.55 5.27 2.41
N LEU A 300 5.28 4.38 3.07
CA LEU A 300 6.08 4.66 4.26
C LEU A 300 7.53 4.84 3.82
N VAL A 301 8.02 6.08 3.87
CA VAL A 301 9.28 6.49 3.23
C VAL A 301 10.20 7.17 4.24
N ASP A 302 11.51 6.88 4.22
CA ASP A 302 12.48 7.64 5.03
C ASP A 302 12.95 8.94 4.33
N ALA A 303 13.53 9.87 5.11
CA ALA A 303 13.99 11.15 4.61
C ALA A 303 15.03 11.02 3.46
N ASP A 304 15.85 9.97 3.49
CA ASP A 304 16.83 9.68 2.43
C ASP A 304 16.15 9.26 1.11
N ALA A 305 15.18 8.34 1.17
CA ALA A 305 14.39 7.94 0.00
C ALA A 305 13.48 9.07 -0.51
N ALA A 306 13.12 10.03 0.34
CA ALA A 306 12.38 11.23 -0.03
C ALA A 306 13.26 12.42 -0.46
N SER A 307 14.59 12.28 -0.54
CA SER A 307 15.50 13.44 -0.68
C SER A 307 15.36 14.25 -1.98
N GLU A 308 14.73 13.67 -3.01
CA GLU A 308 14.43 14.33 -4.29
C GLU A 308 12.94 14.68 -4.45
N ILE A 309 12.12 14.52 -3.40
CA ILE A 309 10.73 15.00 -3.37
C ILE A 309 10.71 16.43 -2.83
N SER A 310 10.38 17.38 -3.70
CA SER A 310 10.07 18.74 -3.28
C SER A 310 8.72 18.79 -2.56
N TYR A 311 8.74 18.92 -1.23
CA TYR A 311 7.59 19.34 -0.43
C TYR A 311 7.73 20.83 -0.06
N ARG A 312 6.61 21.56 -0.03
CA ARG A 312 6.50 22.96 0.41
C ARG A 312 5.57 23.09 1.62
#